data_AF-A0A1X7M3M2-F1
#
_entry.id   AF-A0A1X7M3M2-F1
#
_cell.length_a   1.000
_cell.length_b   1.000
_cell.length_c   1.000
_cell.angle_alpha   90.00
_cell.angle_beta   90.00
_cell.angle_gamma   90.00
#
_symmetry.space_group_name_H-M   'P 1'
#
loop_
_entity.id
_entity.type
_entity.pdbx_description
1 polymer ?
#
loop_
_entity_poly.entity_id
_entity_poly.type
_entity_poly.pdbx_seq_one_letter_code
_entity_poly.pdbx_strand_id
1 'polypeptide(L)'
;MRQTAGRERDFRQERQHLLDALAVLLVSGCDLATFNVALNSSQICKALSPKDARGEVIPGEEVTPSRICRALDLLENYGLIEPYMRRLDPYTKTYLPRHVTLTEQFFKLLQVNLDLLYKERDERLLAMAEGILAPGEVMSVKAARQRFSDEKVAQALKVRREKAIEQKRLSRIARSTQLDDRQFQIAAWLINTRPEASGMAPDDFELLVYHYLRQIKLNFDAEPPG
;
A
#
# COMPACT_ATOMS: atom_id res chain seq x y z
N MET A 1 -18.12 18.42 -19.44
CA MET A 1 -17.21 17.37 -18.97
C MET A 1 -16.55 16.62 -20.13
N ARG A 2 -17.28 15.93 -21.02
CA ARG A 2 -16.67 15.08 -22.07
C ARG A 2 -15.65 15.81 -22.97
N GLN A 3 -16.03 16.98 -23.49
CA GLN A 3 -15.12 17.83 -24.29
C GLN A 3 -13.93 18.35 -23.47
N THR A 4 -14.15 18.64 -22.17
CA THR A 4 -13.14 19.11 -21.24
C THR A 4 -12.03 18.08 -20.98
N ALA A 5 -12.35 16.79 -21.06
CA ALA A 5 -11.38 15.70 -20.97
C ALA A 5 -10.94 15.14 -22.34
N GLY A 6 -11.19 15.89 -23.44
CA GLY A 6 -10.75 15.52 -24.79
C GLY A 6 -11.41 14.25 -25.35
N ARG A 7 -12.63 13.91 -24.91
CA ARG A 7 -13.35 12.71 -25.36
C ARG A 7 -14.56 13.03 -26.22
N GLU A 8 -14.62 12.37 -27.36
CA GLU A 8 -15.74 12.42 -28.32
C GLU A 8 -16.78 11.31 -28.08
N ARG A 9 -16.35 10.14 -27.57
CA ARG A 9 -17.20 8.96 -27.34
C ARG A 9 -17.37 8.59 -25.87
N ASP A 10 -18.53 8.01 -25.58
CA ASP A 10 -18.90 7.50 -24.26
C ASP A 10 -18.03 6.33 -23.82
N PHE A 11 -18.02 6.10 -22.51
CA PHE A 11 -17.33 4.95 -21.95
C PHE A 11 -18.09 3.68 -22.28
N ARG A 12 -17.36 2.61 -22.59
CA ARG A 12 -17.93 1.26 -22.61
C ARG A 12 -18.47 0.92 -21.21
N GLN A 13 -19.52 0.12 -21.17
CA GLN A 13 -20.24 -0.24 -19.95
C GLN A 13 -19.33 -0.79 -18.84
N GLU A 14 -18.41 -1.69 -19.17
CA GLU A 14 -17.40 -2.21 -18.22
C GLU A 14 -16.59 -1.10 -17.54
N ARG A 15 -16.21 -0.07 -18.30
CA ARG A 15 -15.43 1.05 -17.77
C ARG A 15 -16.30 1.98 -16.93
N GLN A 16 -17.58 2.12 -17.24
CA GLN A 16 -18.53 2.87 -16.41
C GLN A 16 -18.68 2.19 -15.05
N HIS A 17 -18.98 0.88 -15.05
CA HIS A 17 -19.10 0.11 -13.81
C HIS A 17 -17.84 0.17 -12.94
N LEU A 18 -16.65 0.12 -13.54
CA LEU A 18 -15.40 0.30 -12.81
C LEU A 18 -15.29 1.71 -12.19
N LEU A 19 -15.65 2.76 -12.93
CA LEU A 19 -15.59 4.14 -12.43
C LEU A 19 -16.60 4.37 -11.30
N ASP A 20 -17.81 3.81 -11.41
CA ASP A 20 -18.85 3.91 -10.39
C ASP A 20 -18.41 3.21 -9.09
N ALA A 21 -17.93 1.96 -9.21
CA ALA A 21 -17.43 1.20 -8.07
C ALA A 21 -16.19 1.86 -7.44
N LEU A 22 -15.29 2.40 -8.28
CA LEU A 22 -14.13 3.15 -7.80
C LEU A 22 -14.57 4.40 -7.04
N ALA A 23 -15.54 5.16 -7.53
CA ALA A 23 -16.01 6.37 -6.87
C ALA A 23 -16.52 6.07 -5.45
N VAL A 24 -17.35 5.04 -5.30
CA VAL A 24 -17.84 4.58 -3.99
C VAL A 24 -16.69 4.20 -3.08
N LEU A 25 -15.72 3.43 -3.58
CA LEU A 25 -14.56 3.02 -2.80
C LEU A 25 -13.72 4.22 -2.34
N LEU A 26 -13.47 5.18 -3.23
CA LEU A 26 -12.69 6.37 -2.90
C LEU A 26 -13.37 7.19 -1.80
N VAL A 27 -14.70 7.36 -1.83
CA VAL A 27 -15.45 8.01 -0.74
C VAL A 27 -15.30 7.24 0.56
N SER A 28 -15.48 5.92 0.52
CA SER A 28 -15.40 5.08 1.73
C SER A 28 -14.02 5.08 2.38
N GLY A 29 -12.96 5.18 1.58
CA GLY A 29 -11.57 5.21 2.03
C GLY A 29 -11.02 6.61 2.24
N CYS A 30 -11.85 7.64 2.12
CA CYS A 30 -11.47 9.04 2.24
C CYS A 30 -11.45 9.48 3.70
N ASP A 31 -10.37 10.11 4.12
CA ASP A 31 -10.36 10.90 5.35
C ASP A 31 -11.08 12.23 5.10
N LEU A 32 -12.23 12.43 5.73
CA LEU A 32 -13.03 13.64 5.61
C LEU A 32 -12.29 14.92 6.03
N ALA A 33 -11.28 14.84 6.91
CA ALA A 33 -10.53 16.03 7.34
C ALA A 33 -9.58 16.54 6.24
N THR A 34 -8.91 15.63 5.54
CA THR A 34 -7.88 15.96 4.55
C THR A 34 -8.30 15.71 3.10
N PHE A 35 -9.40 15.00 2.88
CA PHE A 35 -9.83 14.41 1.61
C PHE A 35 -8.82 13.44 0.97
N ASN A 36 -7.87 12.93 1.75
CA ASN A 36 -6.92 11.93 1.29
C ASN A 36 -7.54 10.55 1.36
N VAL A 37 -7.37 9.77 0.30
CA VAL A 37 -7.75 8.36 0.27
C VAL A 37 -6.62 7.54 0.87
N ALA A 38 -6.93 6.83 1.95
CA ALA A 38 -5.96 6.04 2.71
C ALA A 38 -5.54 4.74 2.01
N LEU A 39 -6.31 4.32 1.00
CA LEU A 39 -6.09 3.08 0.25
C LEU A 39 -4.96 3.24 -0.78
N ASN A 40 -4.02 2.30 -0.77
CA ASN A 40 -3.02 2.18 -1.82
C ASN A 40 -3.57 1.48 -3.07
N SER A 41 -2.86 1.56 -4.20
CA SER A 41 -3.31 0.98 -5.47
C SER A 41 -3.58 -0.52 -5.42
N SER A 42 -2.82 -1.29 -4.63
CA SER A 42 -3.03 -2.73 -4.48
C SER A 42 -4.28 -3.05 -3.67
N GLN A 43 -4.56 -2.27 -2.62
CA GLN A 43 -5.79 -2.35 -1.84
C GLN A 43 -7.01 -2.00 -2.70
N ILE A 44 -6.90 -0.96 -3.53
CA ILE A 44 -7.96 -0.58 -4.49
C ILE A 44 -8.23 -1.72 -5.48
N CYS A 45 -7.18 -2.33 -6.04
CA CYS A 45 -7.34 -3.48 -6.93
C CYS A 45 -8.05 -4.64 -6.22
N LYS A 46 -7.57 -5.05 -5.05
CA LYS A 46 -8.18 -6.16 -4.29
C LYS A 46 -9.63 -5.88 -3.86
N ALA A 47 -9.96 -4.63 -3.56
CA ALA A 47 -11.31 -4.23 -3.16
C ALA A 47 -12.30 -4.24 -4.33
N LEU A 48 -11.84 -3.87 -5.53
CA LEU A 48 -12.68 -3.81 -6.74
C LEU A 48 -12.70 -5.11 -7.55
N SER A 49 -11.77 -6.02 -7.31
CA SER A 49 -11.78 -7.34 -7.96
C SER A 49 -12.99 -8.17 -7.52
N PRO A 50 -13.64 -8.88 -8.45
CA PRO A 50 -14.67 -9.87 -8.13
C PRO A 50 -14.16 -10.93 -7.17
N LYS A 51 -15.02 -11.34 -6.24
CA LYS A 51 -14.69 -12.33 -5.21
C LYS A 51 -15.59 -13.54 -5.31
N ASP A 52 -15.04 -14.69 -4.98
CA ASP A 52 -15.77 -15.95 -4.89
C ASP A 52 -16.62 -16.01 -3.60
N ALA A 53 -17.33 -17.12 -3.41
CA ALA A 53 -18.15 -17.36 -2.21
C ALA A 53 -17.35 -17.40 -0.90
N ARG A 54 -16.01 -17.55 -0.97
CA ARG A 54 -15.10 -17.56 0.19
C ARG A 54 -14.52 -16.18 0.47
N GLY A 55 -14.82 -15.18 -0.36
CA GLY A 55 -14.30 -13.82 -0.24
C GLY A 55 -12.90 -13.64 -0.83
N GLU A 56 -12.37 -14.64 -1.54
CA GLU A 56 -11.10 -14.57 -2.24
C GLU A 56 -11.29 -14.05 -3.66
N VAL A 57 -10.27 -13.39 -4.20
CA VAL A 57 -10.35 -12.80 -5.54
C VAL A 57 -10.38 -13.91 -6.59
N ILE A 58 -11.31 -13.82 -7.55
CA ILE A 58 -11.44 -14.78 -8.64
C ILE A 58 -10.25 -14.63 -9.60
N PRO A 59 -9.42 -15.69 -9.80
CA PRO A 59 -8.28 -15.62 -10.70
C PRO A 59 -8.70 -15.32 -12.15
N GLY A 60 -8.02 -14.38 -12.79
CA GLY A 60 -8.31 -13.98 -14.19
C GLY A 60 -9.35 -12.88 -14.35
N GLU A 61 -10.17 -12.62 -13.33
CA GLU A 61 -11.14 -11.51 -13.33
C GLU A 61 -10.66 -10.29 -12.53
N GLU A 62 -9.41 -10.34 -12.08
CA GLU A 62 -8.84 -9.31 -11.21
C GLU A 62 -8.82 -7.93 -11.88
N VAL A 63 -9.19 -6.92 -11.11
CA VAL A 63 -8.98 -5.54 -11.52
C VAL A 63 -7.49 -5.24 -11.41
N THR A 64 -6.87 -5.03 -12.57
CA THR A 64 -5.42 -4.83 -12.63
C THR A 64 -5.00 -3.40 -12.24
N PRO A 65 -3.77 -3.21 -11.71
CA PRO A 65 -3.25 -1.90 -11.38
C PRO A 65 -3.26 -0.92 -12.55
N SER A 66 -3.03 -1.40 -13.78
CA SER A 66 -3.04 -0.56 -14.98
C SER A 66 -4.44 0.00 -15.29
N ARG A 67 -5.51 -0.78 -15.05
CA ARG A 67 -6.90 -0.31 -15.20
C ARG A 67 -7.24 0.78 -14.19
N ILE A 68 -6.85 0.59 -12.93
CA ILE A 68 -7.03 1.59 -11.87
C ILE A 68 -6.27 2.88 -12.19
N CYS A 69 -5.00 2.77 -12.60
CA CYS A 69 -4.18 3.94 -12.92
C CYS A 69 -4.83 4.78 -14.04
N ARG A 70 -5.31 4.14 -15.12
CA ARG A 70 -6.01 4.83 -16.21
C ARG A 70 -7.35 5.42 -15.78
N ALA A 71 -8.01 4.85 -14.79
CA ALA A 71 -9.22 5.41 -14.21
C ALA A 71 -8.89 6.66 -13.37
N LEU A 72 -7.87 6.60 -12.53
CA LEU A 72 -7.39 7.74 -11.74
C LEU A 72 -6.89 8.88 -12.62
N ASP A 73 -6.09 8.60 -13.66
CA ASP A 73 -5.64 9.60 -14.63
C ASP A 73 -6.82 10.30 -15.31
N LEU A 74 -7.91 9.56 -15.53
CA LEU A 74 -9.14 10.12 -16.07
C LEU A 74 -9.82 11.04 -15.06
N LEU A 75 -9.96 10.62 -13.80
CA LEU A 75 -10.52 11.48 -12.74
C LEU A 75 -9.69 12.77 -12.55
N GLU A 76 -8.37 12.68 -12.65
CA GLU A 76 -7.45 13.82 -12.59
C GLU A 76 -7.71 14.80 -13.74
N ASN A 77 -7.84 14.29 -14.98
CA ASN A 77 -8.17 15.11 -16.15
C ASN A 77 -9.53 15.80 -16.04
N TYR A 78 -10.49 15.19 -15.33
CA TYR A 78 -11.78 15.81 -15.03
C TYR A 78 -11.74 16.77 -13.83
N GLY A 79 -10.60 16.93 -13.16
CA GLY A 79 -10.46 17.77 -11.97
C GLY A 79 -11.11 17.19 -10.71
N LEU A 80 -11.49 15.91 -10.73
CA LEU A 80 -12.18 15.23 -9.63
C LEU A 80 -11.19 14.74 -8.55
N ILE A 81 -9.92 14.58 -8.91
CA ILE A 81 -8.84 14.35 -7.95
C ILE A 81 -7.71 15.34 -8.20
N GLU A 82 -6.97 15.66 -7.14
CA GLU A 82 -5.78 16.50 -7.28
C GLU A 82 -4.69 15.75 -8.07
N PRO A 83 -3.84 16.46 -8.82
CA PRO A 83 -2.69 15.87 -9.47
C PRO A 83 -1.81 15.16 -8.44
N TYR A 84 -1.55 13.88 -8.66
CA TYR A 84 -0.78 13.07 -7.73
C TYR A 84 0.64 12.81 -8.26
N MET A 85 1.58 12.54 -7.35
CA MET A 85 2.98 12.38 -7.70
C MET A 85 3.23 11.09 -8.51
N ARG A 86 3.66 11.22 -9.76
CA ARG A 86 4.08 10.12 -10.63
C ARG A 86 5.60 9.92 -10.56
N ARG A 87 6.11 9.46 -9.42
CA ARG A 87 7.55 9.24 -9.23
C ARG A 87 7.91 7.76 -9.31
N LEU A 88 8.89 7.44 -10.14
CA LEU A 88 9.51 6.11 -10.18
C LEU A 88 10.55 6.01 -9.08
N ASP A 89 10.55 4.91 -8.35
CA ASP A 89 11.65 4.57 -7.45
C ASP A 89 12.89 4.23 -8.30
N PRO A 90 14.00 4.98 -8.17
CA PRO A 90 15.18 4.76 -8.99
C PRO A 90 15.85 3.40 -8.72
N TYR A 91 15.64 2.81 -7.53
CA TYR A 91 16.26 1.55 -7.12
C TYR A 91 15.47 0.34 -7.61
N THR A 92 14.17 0.30 -7.35
CA THR A 92 13.32 -0.85 -7.73
C THR A 92 12.75 -0.72 -9.14
N LYS A 93 12.87 0.46 -9.78
CA LYS A 93 12.20 0.79 -11.05
C LYS A 93 10.68 0.57 -11.01
N THR A 94 10.08 0.66 -9.81
CA THR A 94 8.63 0.59 -9.62
C THR A 94 8.10 1.95 -9.18
N TYR A 95 6.85 2.28 -9.53
CA TYR A 95 6.24 3.54 -9.09
C TYR A 95 6.11 3.57 -7.56
N LEU A 96 6.36 4.75 -6.97
CA LEU A 96 6.03 5.01 -5.57
C LEU A 96 4.52 4.96 -5.35
N PRO A 97 4.06 4.76 -4.10
CA PRO A 97 2.63 4.79 -3.78
C PRO A 97 1.98 6.06 -4.31
N ARG A 98 0.83 5.88 -4.98
CA ARG A 98 0.00 6.98 -5.46
C ARG A 98 -1.01 7.30 -4.36
N HIS A 99 -0.95 8.50 -3.82
CA HIS A 99 -1.98 9.01 -2.92
C HIS A 99 -2.99 9.81 -3.73
N VAL A 100 -4.27 9.52 -3.52
CA VAL A 100 -5.35 10.18 -4.20
C VAL A 100 -5.98 11.17 -3.23
N THR A 101 -6.08 12.42 -3.64
CA THR A 101 -6.78 13.46 -2.89
C THR A 101 -8.04 13.85 -3.66
N LEU A 102 -9.20 13.73 -3.04
CA LEU A 102 -10.47 14.10 -3.67
C LEU A 102 -10.63 15.62 -3.68
N THR A 103 -11.15 16.14 -4.79
CA THR A 103 -11.51 17.56 -4.89
C THR A 103 -12.98 17.77 -4.54
N GLU A 104 -13.36 19.02 -4.30
CA GLU A 104 -14.77 19.39 -4.10
C GLU A 104 -15.63 19.08 -5.33
N GLN A 105 -15.05 19.12 -6.54
CA GLN A 105 -15.76 18.77 -7.77
C GLN A 105 -16.22 17.32 -7.78
N PHE A 106 -15.46 16.43 -7.14
CA PHE A 106 -15.84 15.03 -6.95
C PHE A 106 -17.12 14.91 -6.11
N PHE A 107 -17.19 15.60 -4.98
CA PHE A 107 -18.36 15.59 -4.11
C PHE A 107 -19.58 16.27 -4.75
N LYS A 108 -19.36 17.35 -5.51
CA LYS A 108 -20.40 17.99 -6.32
C LYS A 108 -20.99 17.03 -7.34
N LEU A 109 -20.15 16.23 -8.01
CA LEU A 109 -20.59 15.24 -9.00
C LEU A 109 -21.47 14.16 -8.36
N LEU A 110 -21.14 13.76 -7.13
CA LEU A 110 -21.95 12.83 -6.32
C LEU A 110 -23.18 13.47 -5.67
N GLN A 111 -23.45 14.76 -5.94
CA GLN A 111 -24.57 15.53 -5.38
C GLN A 111 -24.55 15.60 -3.84
N VAL A 112 -23.36 15.53 -3.23
CA VAL A 112 -23.20 15.69 -1.79
C VAL A 112 -23.43 17.15 -1.40
N ASN A 113 -24.12 17.38 -0.28
CA ASN A 113 -24.28 18.72 0.28
C ASN A 113 -22.93 19.21 0.85
N LEU A 114 -22.34 20.18 0.17
CA LEU A 114 -21.02 20.72 0.51
C LEU A 114 -21.01 21.44 1.85
N ASP A 115 -22.10 22.10 2.23
CA ASP A 115 -22.17 22.84 3.49
C ASP A 115 -22.09 21.89 4.69
N LEU A 116 -22.74 20.72 4.58
CA LEU A 116 -22.63 19.65 5.57
C LEU A 116 -21.23 19.03 5.55
N LEU A 117 -20.67 18.80 4.36
CA LEU A 117 -19.31 18.26 4.20
C LEU A 117 -18.26 19.17 4.86
N TYR A 118 -18.37 20.49 4.69
CA TYR A 118 -17.44 21.43 5.33
C TYR A 118 -17.61 21.47 6.84
N LYS A 119 -18.85 21.42 7.36
CA LYS A 119 -19.08 21.34 8.80
C LYS A 119 -18.43 20.10 9.41
N GLU A 120 -18.65 18.92 8.83
CA GLU A 120 -18.03 17.68 9.31
C GLU A 120 -16.50 17.72 9.22
N ARG A 121 -15.97 18.31 8.13
CA ARG A 121 -14.52 18.49 7.98
C ARG A 121 -13.97 19.39 9.08
N ASP A 122 -14.61 20.53 9.32
CA ASP A 122 -14.14 21.53 10.27
C ASP A 122 -14.25 21.00 11.71
N GLU A 123 -15.33 20.29 12.05
CA GLU A 123 -15.47 19.55 13.32
C GLU A 123 -14.36 18.53 13.54
N ARG A 124 -14.01 17.74 12.49
CA ARG A 124 -12.88 16.80 12.58
C ARG A 124 -11.54 17.49 12.70
N LEU A 125 -11.34 18.60 11.98
CA LEU A 125 -10.11 19.39 12.08
C LEU A 125 -9.96 19.99 13.48
N LEU A 126 -11.06 20.46 14.09
CA LEU A 126 -11.08 20.93 15.48
C LEU A 126 -10.74 19.80 16.45
N ALA A 127 -11.41 18.64 16.35
CA ALA A 127 -11.12 17.48 17.19
C ALA A 127 -9.67 16.97 17.02
N MET A 128 -9.13 17.01 15.80
CA MET A 128 -7.71 16.71 15.54
C MET A 128 -6.80 17.77 16.17
N ALA A 129 -7.13 19.06 16.07
CA ALA A 129 -6.35 20.13 16.67
C ALA A 129 -6.33 20.05 18.20
N GLU A 130 -7.46 19.68 18.82
CA GLU A 130 -7.60 19.46 20.26
C GLU A 130 -6.80 18.24 20.75
N GLY A 131 -6.47 17.27 19.88
CA GLY A 131 -5.80 16.02 20.25
C GLY A 131 -4.38 15.80 19.70
N ILE A 132 -3.86 16.63 18.79
CA ILE A 132 -2.57 16.38 18.10
C ILE A 132 -1.54 17.49 18.32
N LEU A 133 -1.94 18.71 18.66
CA LEU A 133 -1.02 19.84 18.67
C LEU A 133 -0.32 20.05 20.03
N ALA A 134 1.02 20.00 19.99
CA ALA A 134 1.84 20.66 21.00
C ALA A 134 1.58 22.19 20.96
N PRO A 135 1.74 22.92 22.08
CA PRO A 135 1.44 24.36 22.12
C PRO A 135 2.25 25.13 21.07
N GLY A 136 1.59 25.70 20.05
CA GLY A 136 2.17 26.70 19.13
C GLY A 136 2.30 26.33 17.65
N GLU A 137 1.98 25.11 17.20
CA GLU A 137 1.85 24.86 15.76
C GLU A 137 0.46 25.32 15.26
N VAL A 138 0.31 25.66 13.98
CA VAL A 138 -1.00 25.76 13.34
C VAL A 138 -0.92 24.91 12.08
N MET A 139 -1.54 23.74 12.12
CA MET A 139 -1.48 22.79 11.01
C MET A 139 -2.48 23.20 9.92
N SER A 140 -1.97 23.69 8.79
CA SER A 140 -2.79 23.85 7.60
C SER A 140 -3.15 22.49 6.98
N VAL A 141 -4.33 22.38 6.36
CA VAL A 141 -4.79 21.16 5.65
C VAL A 141 -3.77 20.72 4.59
N LYS A 142 -3.15 21.68 3.89
CA LYS A 142 -2.09 21.42 2.91
C LYS A 142 -0.85 20.77 3.53
N ALA A 143 -0.43 21.23 4.71
CA ALA A 143 0.70 20.64 5.42
C ALA A 143 0.38 19.22 5.92
N ALA A 144 -0.85 18.98 6.39
CA ALA A 144 -1.30 17.64 6.79
C ALA A 144 -1.28 16.66 5.61
N ARG A 145 -1.76 17.08 4.42
CA ARG A 145 -1.70 16.26 3.19
C ARG A 145 -0.27 15.90 2.80
N GLN A 146 0.64 16.87 2.86
CA GLN A 146 2.05 16.64 2.52
C GLN A 146 2.70 15.62 3.46
N ARG A 147 2.49 15.76 4.79
CA ARG A 147 3.00 14.81 5.79
C ARG A 147 2.50 13.39 5.54
N PHE A 148 1.19 13.23 5.28
CA PHE A 148 0.62 11.92 4.97
C PHE A 148 1.29 11.26 3.75
N SER A 149 1.48 12.02 2.67
CA SER A 149 2.19 11.54 1.49
C SER A 149 3.63 11.13 1.80
N ASP A 150 4.37 11.98 2.51
CA ASP A 150 5.78 11.75 2.84
C ASP A 150 5.96 10.52 3.76
N GLU A 151 5.10 10.38 4.76
CA GLU A 151 5.06 9.22 5.66
C GLU A 151 4.83 7.91 4.89
N LYS A 152 3.87 7.91 3.96
CA LYS A 152 3.55 6.71 3.17
C LYS A 152 4.65 6.36 2.18
N VAL A 153 5.31 7.34 1.58
CA VAL A 153 6.51 7.12 0.77
C VAL A 153 7.64 6.53 1.62
N ALA A 154 7.88 7.09 2.82
CA ALA A 154 8.90 6.58 3.74
C ALA A 154 8.61 5.13 4.18
N GLN A 155 7.36 4.82 4.53
CA GLN A 155 6.92 3.46 4.86
C GLN A 155 7.16 2.49 3.69
N ALA A 156 6.78 2.87 2.47
CA ALA A 156 6.99 2.02 1.30
C ALA A 156 8.48 1.79 0.98
N LEU A 157 9.32 2.82 1.10
CA LEU A 157 10.77 2.69 0.92
C LEU A 157 11.39 1.78 1.98
N LYS A 158 10.95 1.87 3.24
CA LYS A 158 11.40 1.00 4.33
C LYS A 158 11.11 -0.47 4.01
N VAL A 159 9.86 -0.81 3.70
CA VAL A 159 9.44 -2.19 3.37
C VAL A 159 10.20 -2.72 2.15
N ARG A 160 10.42 -1.88 1.12
CA ARG A 160 11.18 -2.30 -0.07
C ARG A 160 12.65 -2.57 0.24
N ARG A 161 13.28 -1.75 1.08
CA ARG A 161 14.67 -1.98 1.53
C ARG A 161 14.79 -3.28 2.30
N GLU A 162 13.88 -3.53 3.23
CA GLU A 162 13.83 -4.78 4.01
C GLU A 162 13.70 -6.00 3.08
N LYS A 163 12.75 -5.97 2.14
CA LYS A 163 12.58 -7.03 1.13
C LYS A 163 13.81 -7.23 0.24
N ALA A 164 14.47 -6.14 -0.18
CA ALA A 164 15.67 -6.24 -1.02
C ALA A 164 16.86 -6.83 -0.27
N ILE A 165 17.04 -6.49 1.01
CA ILE A 165 18.06 -7.08 1.89
C ILE A 165 17.75 -8.56 2.09
N GLU A 166 16.49 -8.89 2.36
CA GLU A 166 16.02 -10.26 2.50
C GLU A 166 16.29 -11.08 1.22
N GLN A 167 15.90 -10.60 0.04
CA GLN A 167 16.17 -11.28 -1.23
C GLN A 167 17.68 -11.47 -1.50
N LYS A 168 18.51 -10.47 -1.20
CA LYS A 168 19.98 -10.61 -1.32
C LYS A 168 20.54 -11.68 -0.37
N ARG A 169 20.00 -11.76 0.85
CA ARG A 169 20.34 -12.82 1.81
C ARG A 169 19.91 -14.18 1.28
N LEU A 170 18.66 -14.32 0.85
CA LEU A 170 18.12 -15.57 0.32
C LEU A 170 18.91 -16.05 -0.90
N SER A 171 19.23 -15.16 -1.83
CA SER A 171 20.06 -15.48 -2.99
C SER A 171 21.51 -15.84 -2.63
N ARG A 172 22.08 -15.26 -1.56
CA ARG A 172 23.41 -15.66 -1.05
C ARG A 172 23.38 -17.07 -0.47
N ILE A 173 22.39 -17.37 0.38
CA ILE A 173 22.18 -18.70 0.97
C ILE A 173 21.87 -19.74 -0.14
N ALA A 174 21.16 -19.33 -1.19
CA ALA A 174 20.89 -20.19 -2.35
C ALA A 174 22.15 -20.59 -3.12
N ARG A 175 23.18 -19.74 -3.11
CA ARG A 175 24.44 -20.00 -3.82
C ARG A 175 25.38 -20.91 -3.07
N SER A 176 25.27 -21.05 -1.74
CA SER A 176 26.07 -22.05 -1.03
C SER A 176 25.57 -23.44 -1.37
N THR A 177 26.49 -24.35 -1.69
CA THR A 177 26.18 -25.72 -2.10
C THR A 177 26.04 -26.66 -0.89
N GLN A 178 26.77 -26.38 0.19
CA GLN A 178 26.79 -27.21 1.40
C GLN A 178 25.71 -26.78 2.40
N LEU A 179 25.12 -27.76 3.09
CA LEU A 179 24.06 -27.55 4.07
C LEU A 179 24.58 -26.80 5.31
N ASP A 180 25.76 -27.16 5.79
CA ASP A 180 26.41 -26.55 6.96
C ASP A 180 26.66 -25.04 6.74
N ASP A 181 27.10 -24.65 5.53
CA ASP A 181 27.28 -23.24 5.16
C ASP A 181 25.96 -22.46 5.18
N ARG A 182 24.85 -23.11 4.78
CA ARG A 182 23.51 -22.50 4.81
C ARG A 182 23.02 -22.34 6.25
N GLN A 183 23.26 -23.34 7.10
CA GLN A 183 22.93 -23.30 8.52
C GLN A 183 23.72 -22.21 9.25
N PHE A 184 25.03 -22.15 9.04
CA PHE A 184 25.88 -21.13 9.66
C PHE A 184 25.44 -19.71 9.30
N GLN A 185 25.12 -19.47 8.03
CA GLN A 185 24.64 -18.15 7.57
C GLN A 185 23.30 -17.75 8.20
N ILE A 186 22.38 -18.71 8.41
CA ILE A 186 21.08 -18.45 9.04
C ILE A 186 21.23 -18.30 10.55
N ALA A 187 22.05 -19.12 11.20
CA ALA A 187 22.37 -19.02 12.62
C ALA A 187 22.99 -17.66 12.95
N ALA A 188 24.03 -17.25 12.21
CA ALA A 188 24.68 -15.96 12.39
C ALA A 188 23.70 -14.79 12.17
N TRP A 189 22.75 -14.93 11.24
CA TRP A 189 21.71 -13.92 11.05
C TRP A 189 20.71 -13.88 12.21
N LEU A 190 20.21 -15.03 12.66
CA LEU A 190 19.25 -15.12 13.77
C LEU A 190 19.80 -14.52 15.07
N ILE A 191 21.06 -14.80 15.39
CA ILE A 191 21.75 -14.22 16.55
C ILE A 191 21.76 -12.69 16.50
N ASN A 192 22.00 -12.11 15.32
CA ASN A 192 22.07 -10.66 15.14
C ASN A 192 20.70 -9.97 15.07
N THR A 193 19.64 -10.71 14.75
CA THR A 193 18.32 -10.12 14.45
C THR A 193 17.26 -10.42 15.51
N ARG A 194 17.45 -11.47 16.30
CA ARG A 194 16.56 -11.85 17.40
C ARG A 194 17.33 -11.86 18.73
N PRO A 195 17.08 -10.89 19.64
CA PRO A 195 17.71 -10.90 20.96
C PRO A 195 17.28 -12.11 21.81
N GLU A 196 16.11 -12.70 21.51
CA GLU A 196 15.60 -13.93 22.13
C GLU A 196 16.46 -15.16 21.83
N ALA A 197 17.26 -15.13 20.76
CA ALA A 197 18.13 -16.25 20.39
C ALA A 197 19.25 -16.50 21.42
N SER A 198 19.64 -15.49 22.21
CA SER A 198 20.66 -15.63 23.24
C SER A 198 20.20 -16.40 24.48
N GLY A 199 18.88 -16.60 24.65
CA GLY A 199 18.29 -17.30 25.80
C GLY A 199 17.73 -18.69 25.48
N MET A 200 17.83 -19.16 24.24
CA MET A 200 17.36 -20.50 23.85
C MET A 200 18.37 -21.59 24.21
N ALA A 201 17.87 -22.80 24.48
CA ALA A 201 18.72 -23.98 24.53
C ALA A 201 19.37 -24.23 23.16
N PRO A 202 20.59 -24.78 23.10
CA PRO A 202 21.29 -25.05 21.84
C PRO A 202 20.45 -25.86 20.85
N ASP A 203 19.77 -26.91 21.33
CA ASP A 203 18.95 -27.81 20.51
C ASP A 203 17.71 -27.10 19.93
N ASP A 204 17.05 -26.26 20.73
CA ASP A 204 15.92 -25.43 20.28
C ASP A 204 16.33 -24.42 19.22
N PHE A 205 17.53 -23.85 19.35
CA PHE A 205 18.09 -22.92 18.38
C PHE A 205 18.41 -23.61 17.05
N GLU A 206 18.98 -24.82 17.08
CA GLU A 206 19.22 -25.62 15.89
C GLU A 206 17.91 -25.96 15.17
N LEU A 207 16.88 -26.42 15.89
CA LEU A 207 15.55 -26.67 15.34
C LEU A 207 14.98 -25.43 14.64
N LEU A 208 15.12 -24.26 15.26
CA LEU A 208 14.68 -23.00 14.68
C LEU A 208 15.42 -22.67 13.38
N VAL A 209 16.74 -22.89 13.32
CA VAL A 209 17.54 -22.73 12.08
C VAL A 209 17.02 -23.64 10.96
N TYR A 210 16.75 -24.92 11.27
CA TYR A 210 16.18 -25.88 10.32
C TYR A 210 14.77 -25.49 9.84
N HIS A 211 13.91 -25.01 10.74
CA HIS A 211 12.59 -24.50 10.39
C HIS A 211 12.67 -23.32 9.41
N TYR A 212 13.58 -22.38 9.65
CA TYR A 212 13.81 -21.25 8.75
C TYR A 212 14.33 -21.71 7.37
N LEU A 213 15.26 -22.66 7.32
CA LEU A 213 15.75 -23.25 6.06
C LEU A 213 14.63 -23.88 5.23
N ARG A 214 13.72 -24.61 5.89
CA ARG A 214 12.54 -25.22 5.25
C ARG A 214 11.54 -24.18 4.74
N GLN A 215 11.24 -23.14 5.52
CA GLN A 215 10.34 -22.05 5.10
C GLN A 215 10.84 -21.32 3.86
N ILE A 216 12.16 -21.18 3.74
CA ILE A 216 12.81 -20.54 2.59
C ILE A 216 12.80 -21.45 1.34
N LYS A 217 12.35 -22.71 1.45
CA LYS A 217 12.34 -23.73 0.39
C LYS A 217 13.73 -23.95 -0.23
N LEU A 218 14.79 -23.70 0.53
CA LEU A 218 16.17 -23.78 0.05
C LEU A 218 16.81 -25.15 0.29
N ASN A 219 16.29 -25.93 1.23
CA ASN A 219 16.67 -27.33 1.45
C ASN A 219 15.41 -28.21 1.39
N PHE A 220 15.31 -29.02 0.34
CA PHE A 220 14.41 -30.17 0.26
C PHE A 220 15.00 -31.32 1.12
N ASP A 221 14.14 -31.95 1.92
CA ASP A 221 14.21 -33.36 2.37
C ASP A 221 15.24 -33.83 3.42
N ALA A 222 15.81 -32.97 4.27
CA ALA A 222 16.52 -33.43 5.47
C ALA A 222 15.58 -33.42 6.70
N GLU A 223 15.41 -34.56 7.37
CA GLU A 223 14.76 -34.64 8.69
C GLU A 223 15.60 -33.88 9.74
N PRO A 224 14.95 -33.12 10.64
CA PRO A 224 15.67 -32.44 11.71
C PRO A 224 16.33 -33.47 12.65
N PRO A 225 17.43 -33.10 13.34
CA PRO A 225 17.91 -33.91 14.45
C PRO A 225 16.80 -34.06 15.50
N GLY A 226 16.58 -35.30 15.95
CA GLY A 226 15.57 -35.65 16.95
C GLY A 226 16.06 -35.50 18.37
#